data_AF-A0A850J730-F1
#
_entry.id   AF-A0A850J730-F1
#
_cell.length_a   1.000
_cell.length_b   1.000
_cell.length_c   1.000
_cell.angle_alpha   90.00
_cell.angle_beta   90.00
_cell.angle_gamma   90.00
#
_symmetry.space_group_name_H-M   'P 1'
#
loop_
_entity.id
_entity.type
_entity.pdbx_description
1 polymer ?
#
loop_
_entity_poly.entity_id
_entity_poly.type
_entity_poly.pdbx_seq_one_letter_code
_entity_poly.pdbx_strand_id
1 'polypeptide(L)'
;MPKDWAGSVDLHLHVDIAAGRRAGLERALRAAIADGRLAPGTALPSTRALSAELGFARGTVTAAYDQLIAEGRLVARPGSRTRVARFTAATPAATAPPPAETWTEVPGAPAHDMRPGRPDLSRFSSAAWGRSTRRVLSTAAAEVHALGDPRGRPELRAALAGYLGRARGVHADPARIVITSGYAQALGLLAAVLPGPFAMEEPGHFLHRAIVERAGAEIIPLPVDDLGADPGLLGEAGTAVLTPAHQYPSGATLHPDRRRAFTAWARDTGGILIEDDYDGEFRYDRQPVGAVQAVPARR
;
A
#
# COMPACT_ATOMS: atom_id res chain seq x y z
N MET A 1 25.23 -20.72 17.25
CA MET A 1 25.43 -19.98 15.98
C MET A 1 24.07 -19.55 15.47
N PRO A 2 23.90 -18.29 15.00
CA PRO A 2 22.65 -17.88 14.37
C PRO A 2 22.40 -18.73 13.12
N LYS A 3 21.18 -19.22 12.94
CA LYS A 3 20.77 -20.00 11.75
C LYS A 3 20.74 -19.03 10.57
N ASP A 4 21.62 -19.25 9.59
CA ASP A 4 21.59 -18.50 8.32
C ASP A 4 20.34 -18.92 7.54
N TRP A 5 19.32 -18.06 7.55
CA TRP A 5 18.01 -18.30 6.98
C TRP A 5 17.97 -18.06 5.47
N ALA A 6 18.97 -17.36 4.90
CA ALA A 6 19.02 -17.02 3.49
C ALA A 6 19.20 -18.24 2.56
N GLY A 7 19.63 -19.39 3.11
CA GLY A 7 19.89 -20.61 2.34
C GLY A 7 18.90 -21.76 2.53
N SER A 8 18.01 -21.71 3.53
CA SER A 8 17.10 -22.83 3.84
C SER A 8 15.84 -22.79 2.98
N VAL A 9 15.45 -23.91 2.38
CA VAL A 9 14.07 -24.07 1.89
C VAL A 9 13.27 -24.59 3.06
N ASP A 10 12.23 -23.88 3.47
CA ASP A 10 11.32 -24.37 4.51
C ASP A 10 10.31 -25.33 3.87
N LEU A 11 10.01 -26.44 4.56
CA LEU A 11 9.12 -27.48 4.04
C LEU A 11 8.09 -27.87 5.09
N HIS A 12 6.89 -27.29 4.98
CA HIS A 12 5.80 -27.63 5.86
C HIS A 12 5.14 -28.97 5.46
N LEU A 13 5.26 -29.98 6.34
CA LEU A 13 4.64 -31.29 6.19
C LEU A 13 3.94 -31.70 7.47
N HIS A 14 2.69 -32.15 7.34
CA HIS A 14 2.04 -32.86 8.44
C HIS A 14 2.39 -34.35 8.35
N VAL A 15 3.22 -34.82 9.29
CA VAL A 15 3.70 -36.19 9.33
C VAL A 15 2.97 -36.97 10.42
N ASP A 16 2.10 -37.90 10.00
CA ASP A 16 1.49 -38.88 10.90
C ASP A 16 2.50 -39.99 11.25
N ILE A 17 2.90 -40.04 12.52
CA ILE A 17 3.91 -40.98 13.04
C ILE A 17 3.32 -42.28 13.60
N ALA A 18 1.99 -42.48 13.57
CA ALA A 18 1.34 -43.65 14.14
C ALA A 18 1.84 -44.96 13.51
N ALA A 19 2.21 -44.93 12.22
CA ALA A 19 2.80 -46.05 11.49
C ALA A 19 4.35 -46.03 11.45
N GLY A 20 4.99 -45.17 12.25
CA GLY A 20 6.43 -44.94 12.27
C GLY A 20 6.88 -43.71 11.47
N ARG A 21 7.94 -43.04 11.97
CA ARG A 21 8.45 -41.75 11.45
C ARG A 21 8.84 -41.77 9.97
N ARG A 22 9.44 -42.87 9.50
CA ARG A 22 9.81 -43.05 8.08
C ARG A 22 8.55 -43.13 7.20
N ALA A 23 7.65 -44.07 7.51
CA ALA A 23 6.44 -44.29 6.72
C ALA A 23 5.53 -43.06 6.69
N GLY A 24 5.42 -42.36 7.83
CA GLY A 24 4.73 -41.08 7.91
C GLY A 24 5.33 -40.02 7.00
N LEU A 25 6.66 -39.85 7.02
CA LEU A 25 7.35 -38.86 6.19
C LEU A 25 7.20 -39.15 4.70
N GLU A 26 7.37 -40.42 4.31
CA GLU A 26 7.16 -40.84 2.93
C GLU A 26 5.71 -40.58 2.48
N ARG A 27 4.72 -40.91 3.32
CA ARG A 27 3.30 -40.66 3.03
C ARG A 27 3.01 -39.17 2.87
N ALA A 28 3.53 -38.34 3.77
CA ALA A 28 3.36 -36.89 3.72
C ALA A 28 3.97 -36.28 2.46
N LEU A 29 5.17 -36.72 2.07
CA LEU A 29 5.83 -36.28 0.83
C LEU A 29 5.09 -36.77 -0.42
N ARG A 30 4.64 -38.03 -0.45
CA ARG A 30 3.83 -38.55 -1.57
C ARG A 30 2.53 -37.78 -1.73
N ALA A 31 1.83 -37.51 -0.63
CA ALA A 31 0.59 -36.73 -0.64
C ALA A 31 0.86 -35.31 -1.14
N ALA A 32 1.90 -34.64 -0.63
CA ALA A 32 2.27 -33.29 -1.04
C ALA A 32 2.68 -33.17 -2.52
N ILE A 33 3.26 -34.22 -3.10
CA ILE A 33 3.54 -34.27 -4.53
C ILE A 33 2.24 -34.53 -5.33
N ALA A 34 1.38 -35.42 -4.84
CA ALA A 34 0.15 -35.81 -5.54
C ALA A 34 -0.93 -34.72 -5.55
N ASP A 35 -1.08 -33.97 -4.46
CA ASP A 35 -2.03 -32.87 -4.34
C ASP A 35 -1.48 -31.53 -4.90
N GLY A 36 -0.26 -31.53 -5.42
CA GLY A 36 0.37 -30.39 -6.09
C GLY A 36 1.05 -29.37 -5.17
N ARG A 37 1.01 -29.54 -3.84
CA ARG A 37 1.73 -28.65 -2.90
C ARG A 37 3.24 -28.63 -3.14
N LEU A 38 3.80 -29.74 -3.61
CA LEU A 38 5.17 -29.86 -4.09
C LEU A 38 5.16 -30.06 -5.61
N ALA A 39 5.13 -28.93 -6.33
CA ALA A 39 5.12 -28.93 -7.78
C ALA A 39 6.38 -29.61 -8.36
N PRO A 40 6.28 -30.20 -9.57
CA PRO A 40 7.43 -30.74 -10.28
C PRO A 40 8.61 -29.76 -10.37
N GLY A 41 9.81 -30.19 -9.98
CA GLY A 41 11.02 -29.35 -9.96
C GLY A 41 11.29 -28.58 -8.65
N THR A 42 10.35 -28.59 -7.71
CA THR A 42 10.52 -28.00 -6.36
C THR A 42 11.74 -28.61 -5.67
N ALA A 43 12.63 -27.77 -5.15
CA ALA A 43 13.77 -28.22 -4.36
C ALA A 43 13.33 -28.55 -2.94
N LEU A 44 13.78 -29.69 -2.43
CA LEU A 44 13.57 -30.07 -1.05
C LEU A 44 14.72 -29.57 -0.17
N PRO A 45 14.49 -29.41 1.15
CA PRO A 45 15.56 -29.18 2.11
C PRO A 45 16.58 -30.32 2.07
N SER A 46 17.81 -30.06 2.54
CA SER A 46 18.77 -31.15 2.73
C SER A 46 18.28 -32.14 3.80
N THR A 47 18.73 -33.40 3.73
CA THR A 47 18.39 -34.41 4.77
C THR A 47 18.79 -33.95 6.17
N ARG A 48 19.86 -33.15 6.30
CA ARG A 48 20.29 -32.53 7.55
C ARG A 48 19.32 -31.45 8.03
N ALA A 49 18.89 -30.57 7.13
CA ALA A 49 17.95 -29.48 7.45
C ALA A 49 16.58 -30.05 7.87
N LEU A 50 16.04 -30.98 7.09
CA LEU A 50 14.73 -31.57 7.37
C LEU A 50 14.76 -32.48 8.62
N SER A 51 15.87 -33.16 8.89
CA SER A 51 16.08 -33.92 10.13
C SER A 51 16.03 -33.01 11.36
N ALA A 52 16.68 -31.84 11.30
CA ALA A 52 16.67 -30.87 12.39
C ALA A 52 15.29 -30.21 12.57
N GLU A 53 14.57 -29.96 11.47
CA GLU A 53 13.23 -29.36 11.48
C GLU A 53 12.17 -30.30 12.06
N LEU A 54 12.17 -31.57 11.63
CA LEU A 54 11.18 -32.57 12.09
C LEU A 54 11.58 -33.26 13.41
N GLY A 55 12.80 -33.04 13.91
CA GLY A 55 13.33 -33.77 15.07
C GLY A 55 13.53 -35.27 14.81
N PHE A 56 13.73 -35.67 13.56
CA PHE A 56 13.91 -37.08 13.16
C PHE A 56 15.39 -37.43 13.04
N ALA A 57 15.73 -38.71 13.25
CA ALA A 57 17.09 -39.17 12.96
C ALA A 57 17.42 -38.99 11.47
N ARG A 58 18.62 -38.51 11.16
CA ARG A 58 19.04 -38.24 9.77
C ARG A 58 18.88 -39.47 8.87
N GLY A 59 19.16 -40.66 9.39
CA GLY A 59 18.96 -41.92 8.66
C GLY A 59 17.49 -42.17 8.27
N THR A 60 16.53 -41.75 9.09
CA THR A 60 15.09 -41.83 8.78
C THR A 60 14.72 -40.94 7.59
N VAL A 61 15.25 -39.72 7.56
CA VAL A 61 14.99 -38.76 6.47
C VAL A 61 15.69 -39.18 5.18
N THR A 62 16.96 -39.60 5.28
CA THR A 62 17.70 -40.16 4.13
C THR A 62 16.96 -41.34 3.53
N ALA A 63 16.54 -42.31 4.36
CA ALA A 63 15.85 -43.49 3.87
C ALA A 63 14.49 -43.16 3.22
N ALA A 64 13.76 -42.16 3.71
CA ALA A 64 12.54 -41.68 3.08
C ALA A 64 12.81 -41.01 1.72
N TYR A 65 13.88 -40.21 1.62
CA TYR A 65 14.29 -39.58 0.35
C TYR A 65 14.73 -40.63 -0.66
N ASP A 66 15.55 -41.59 -0.25
CA ASP A 66 16.03 -42.68 -1.11
C ASP A 66 14.84 -43.52 -1.62
N GLN A 67 13.85 -43.79 -0.77
CA GLN A 67 12.63 -44.47 -1.16
C GLN A 67 11.85 -43.68 -2.22
N LEU A 68 11.66 -42.38 -2.03
CA LEU A 68 10.96 -41.54 -3.01
C LEU A 68 11.78 -41.32 -4.30
N ILE A 69 13.11 -41.38 -4.24
CA ILE A 69 13.97 -41.40 -5.43
C ILE A 69 13.81 -42.71 -6.19
N ALA A 70 13.78 -43.86 -5.48
CA ALA A 70 13.55 -45.17 -6.08
C ALA A 70 12.16 -45.28 -6.74
N GLU A 71 11.15 -44.64 -6.17
CA GLU A 71 9.81 -44.49 -6.76
C GLU A 71 9.76 -43.52 -7.95
N GLY A 72 10.89 -42.86 -8.27
CA GLY A 72 10.98 -41.85 -9.30
C GLY A 72 10.32 -40.52 -8.93
N ARG A 73 9.75 -40.38 -7.73
CA ARG A 73 9.06 -39.17 -7.25
C ARG A 73 10.00 -38.00 -6.99
N LEU A 74 11.25 -38.30 -6.62
CA LEU A 74 12.32 -37.34 -6.41
C LEU A 74 13.51 -37.64 -7.32
N VAL A 75 14.30 -36.61 -7.64
CA VAL A 75 15.57 -36.73 -8.35
C VAL A 75 16.65 -36.06 -7.52
N ALA A 76 17.74 -36.78 -7.29
CA ALA A 76 18.98 -36.24 -6.75
C ALA A 76 20.04 -36.20 -7.86
N ARG A 77 20.79 -35.10 -7.98
CA ARG A 77 22.02 -35.06 -8.81
C ARG A 77 23.20 -34.64 -7.95
N PRO A 78 24.40 -35.22 -8.15
CA PRO A 78 25.60 -34.84 -7.40
C PRO A 78 25.81 -33.31 -7.44
N GLY A 79 26.06 -32.70 -6.28
CA GLY A 79 26.26 -31.24 -6.15
C GLY A 79 24.98 -30.39 -6.22
N SER A 80 23.80 -30.99 -6.33
CA SER A 80 22.52 -30.28 -6.40
C SER A 80 21.54 -30.72 -5.31
N ARG A 81 20.55 -29.86 -4.99
CA ARG A 81 19.47 -30.22 -4.07
C ARG A 81 18.57 -31.29 -4.69
N THR A 82 18.10 -32.22 -3.86
CA THR A 82 17.02 -33.15 -4.24
C THR A 82 15.78 -32.36 -4.66
N ARG A 83 15.17 -32.73 -5.77
CA ARG A 83 13.98 -32.06 -6.32
C ARG A 83 12.86 -33.04 -6.58
N VAL A 84 11.61 -32.58 -6.55
CA VAL A 84 10.48 -33.35 -7.11
C VAL A 84 10.75 -33.58 -8.59
N ALA A 85 10.63 -34.82 -9.06
CA ALA A 85 10.92 -35.09 -10.46
C ALA A 85 9.90 -34.37 -11.37
N ARG A 86 10.34 -34.11 -12.60
CA ARG A 86 9.50 -33.48 -13.61
C ARG A 86 8.68 -34.55 -14.31
N PHE A 87 7.44 -34.71 -13.90
CA PHE A 87 6.45 -35.53 -14.61
C PHE A 87 5.49 -34.61 -15.34
N THR A 88 5.07 -35.00 -16.53
CA THR A 88 3.84 -34.49 -17.15
C THR A 88 2.67 -35.11 -16.39
N ALA A 89 2.32 -34.54 -15.23
CA ALA A 89 1.09 -34.94 -14.56
C ALA A 89 -0.08 -34.55 -15.48
N ALA A 90 -0.84 -35.53 -15.95
CA ALA A 90 -2.23 -35.29 -16.31
C ALA A 90 -2.92 -34.95 -14.98
N THR A 91 -3.03 -33.66 -14.67
CA THR A 91 -3.77 -33.18 -13.51
C THR A 91 -5.15 -33.82 -13.57
N PRO A 92 -5.61 -34.57 -12.53
CA PRO A 92 -7.02 -34.90 -12.43
C PRO A 92 -7.76 -33.57 -12.56
N ALA A 93 -8.74 -33.51 -13.47
CA ALA A 93 -9.57 -32.33 -13.63
C ALA A 93 -10.38 -32.12 -12.34
N ALA A 94 -9.74 -31.60 -11.28
CA ALA A 94 -10.40 -30.67 -10.40
C ALA A 94 -10.99 -29.65 -11.36
N THR A 95 -12.32 -29.51 -11.33
CA THR A 95 -13.05 -28.52 -12.09
C THR A 95 -12.39 -27.18 -11.78
N ALA A 96 -11.43 -26.81 -12.63
CA ALA A 96 -10.79 -25.53 -12.49
C ALA A 96 -11.94 -24.53 -12.56
N PRO A 97 -12.01 -23.54 -11.65
CA PRO A 97 -12.87 -22.40 -11.92
C PRO A 97 -12.60 -21.99 -13.37
N PRO A 98 -13.66 -21.70 -14.16
CA PRO A 98 -13.48 -21.33 -15.56
C PRO A 98 -12.33 -20.34 -15.62
N PRO A 99 -11.36 -20.51 -16.55
CA PRO A 99 -10.21 -19.62 -16.63
C PRO A 99 -10.77 -18.21 -16.52
N ALA A 100 -10.39 -17.52 -15.41
CA ALA A 100 -10.88 -16.18 -15.15
C ALA A 100 -10.70 -15.44 -16.46
N GLU A 101 -11.80 -14.92 -17.01
CA GLU A 101 -11.84 -14.30 -18.33
C GLU A 101 -10.51 -13.61 -18.52
N THR A 102 -9.66 -14.16 -19.39
CA THR A 102 -8.34 -13.61 -19.63
C THR A 102 -8.63 -12.18 -19.97
N TRP A 103 -8.33 -11.27 -19.04
CA TRP A 103 -8.56 -9.84 -19.21
C TRP A 103 -8.05 -9.56 -20.60
N THR A 104 -9.00 -9.35 -21.52
CA THR A 104 -8.71 -9.24 -22.94
C THR A 104 -7.62 -8.19 -23.03
N GLU A 105 -6.59 -8.49 -23.83
CA GLU A 105 -5.46 -7.61 -24.09
C GLU A 105 -5.88 -6.17 -23.88
N VAL A 106 -5.36 -5.57 -22.80
CA VAL A 106 -5.62 -4.17 -22.51
C VAL A 106 -5.36 -3.44 -23.81
N PRO A 107 -6.35 -2.71 -24.39
CA PRO A 107 -6.15 -1.98 -25.62
C PRO A 107 -4.80 -1.28 -25.54
N GLY A 108 -3.95 -1.47 -26.56
CA GLY A 108 -2.60 -0.92 -26.57
C GLY A 108 -2.63 0.53 -26.08
N ALA A 109 -1.68 0.90 -25.22
CA ALA A 109 -1.69 2.20 -24.55
C ALA A 109 -1.99 3.31 -25.57
N PRO A 110 -2.93 4.24 -25.25
CA PRO A 110 -3.32 5.26 -26.21
C PRO A 110 -2.06 6.03 -26.64
N ALA A 111 -1.97 6.35 -27.93
CA ALA A 111 -0.84 7.13 -28.46
C ALA A 111 -0.67 8.48 -27.73
N HIS A 112 -1.80 9.06 -27.29
CA HIS A 112 -1.85 10.25 -26.44
C HIS A 112 -2.83 10.02 -25.29
N ASP A 113 -2.32 10.09 -24.06
CA ASP A 113 -3.12 9.98 -22.84
C ASP A 113 -3.36 11.38 -22.26
N MET A 114 -4.57 11.91 -22.44
CA MET A 114 -4.96 13.24 -21.96
C MET A 114 -5.69 13.18 -20.61
N ARG A 115 -5.69 12.02 -19.92
CA ARG A 115 -6.31 11.91 -18.60
C ARG A 115 -5.57 12.79 -17.58
N PRO A 116 -6.29 13.55 -16.74
CA PRO A 116 -5.66 14.35 -15.70
C PRO A 116 -5.04 13.46 -14.61
N GLY A 117 -4.14 14.04 -13.81
CA GLY A 117 -3.59 13.37 -12.62
C GLY A 117 -2.41 12.42 -12.87
N ARG A 118 -1.91 12.29 -14.10
CA ARG A 118 -0.67 11.55 -14.39
C ARG A 118 0.51 12.50 -14.63
N PRO A 119 1.52 12.54 -13.73
CA PRO A 119 2.75 13.27 -14.01
C PRO A 119 3.60 12.53 -15.05
N ASP A 120 4.59 13.23 -15.62
CA ASP A 120 5.61 12.63 -16.47
C ASP A 120 6.55 11.73 -15.65
N LEU A 121 6.23 10.43 -15.62
CA LEU A 121 6.98 9.42 -14.87
C LEU A 121 8.41 9.24 -15.37
N SER A 122 8.74 9.66 -16.60
CA SER A 122 10.10 9.56 -17.14
C SER A 122 11.08 10.52 -16.45
N ARG A 123 10.57 11.58 -15.82
CA ARG A 123 11.36 12.56 -15.06
C ARG A 123 11.71 12.10 -13.64
N PHE A 124 11.17 10.95 -13.19
CA PHE A 124 11.48 10.43 -11.87
C PHE A 124 12.97 10.08 -11.74
N SER A 125 13.63 10.60 -10.70
CA SER A 125 15.07 10.39 -10.49
C SER A 125 15.35 9.05 -9.79
N SER A 126 15.20 7.94 -10.53
CA SER A 126 15.46 6.58 -10.03
C SER A 126 16.86 6.44 -9.40
N ALA A 127 17.86 7.09 -9.97
CA ALA A 127 19.23 7.06 -9.45
C ALA A 127 19.37 7.78 -8.11
N ALA A 128 18.74 8.94 -7.92
CA ALA A 128 18.76 9.65 -6.65
C ALA A 128 18.00 8.87 -5.57
N TRP A 129 16.83 8.31 -5.93
CA TRP A 129 16.05 7.46 -5.04
C TRP A 129 16.85 6.23 -4.59
N GLY A 130 17.48 5.53 -5.53
CA GLY A 130 18.31 4.37 -5.23
C GLY A 130 19.48 4.67 -4.28
N ARG A 131 20.15 5.82 -4.46
CA ARG A 131 21.21 6.27 -3.56
C ARG A 131 20.69 6.54 -2.14
N SER A 132 19.56 7.23 -2.01
CA SER A 132 18.94 7.53 -0.72
C SER A 132 18.50 6.25 0.00
N THR A 133 17.84 5.33 -0.69
CA THR A 133 17.42 4.03 -0.13
C THR A 133 18.62 3.22 0.32
N ARG A 134 19.65 3.09 -0.51
CA ARG A 134 20.88 2.36 -0.13
C ARG A 134 21.52 2.97 1.11
N ARG A 135 21.61 4.30 1.18
CA ARG A 135 22.16 5.00 2.35
C ARG A 135 21.42 4.60 3.61
N VAL A 136 20.09 4.72 3.64
CA VAL A 136 19.26 4.36 4.80
C VAL A 136 19.48 2.90 5.20
N LEU A 137 19.43 1.97 4.24
CA LEU A 137 19.64 0.54 4.52
C LEU A 137 21.04 0.23 5.06
N SER A 138 22.05 1.04 4.73
CA SER A 138 23.44 0.84 5.17
C SER A 138 23.79 1.52 6.49
N THR A 139 23.10 2.59 6.87
CA THR A 139 23.51 3.44 8.01
C THR A 139 22.48 3.54 9.12
N ALA A 140 21.22 3.17 8.88
CA ALA A 140 20.18 3.28 9.88
C ALA A 140 20.33 2.21 10.97
N ALA A 141 19.93 2.57 12.19
CA ALA A 141 19.82 1.62 13.28
C ALA A 141 18.68 0.62 13.00
N ALA A 142 18.78 -0.61 13.53
CA ALA A 142 17.88 -1.71 13.18
C ALA A 142 16.39 -1.42 13.46
N GLU A 143 16.11 -0.49 14.38
CA GLU A 143 14.78 -0.01 14.75
C GLU A 143 14.02 0.65 13.59
N VAL A 144 14.68 0.97 12.46
CA VAL A 144 13.95 1.40 11.24
C VAL A 144 13.12 0.30 10.61
N HIS A 145 13.41 -0.97 10.93
CA HIS A 145 12.67 -2.13 10.43
C HIS A 145 11.54 -2.57 11.37
N ALA A 146 11.46 -1.99 12.57
CA ALA A 146 10.39 -2.27 13.51
C ALA A 146 9.11 -1.49 13.17
N LEU A 147 7.99 -1.95 13.72
CA LEU A 147 6.77 -1.14 13.73
C LEU A 147 7.05 0.14 14.54
N GLY A 148 6.93 1.28 13.88
CA GLY A 148 7.22 2.59 14.47
C GLY A 148 5.98 3.28 15.03
N ASP A 149 6.11 4.58 15.26
CA ASP A 149 4.98 5.47 15.56
C ASP A 149 3.90 5.34 14.46
N PRO A 150 2.62 5.12 14.82
CA PRO A 150 1.54 4.96 13.85
C PRO A 150 1.31 6.20 12.97
N ARG A 151 1.80 7.37 13.39
CA ARG A 151 1.79 8.59 12.57
C ARG A 151 2.88 8.62 11.50
N GLY A 152 3.78 7.64 11.50
CA GLY A 152 4.96 7.60 10.65
C GLY A 152 6.23 8.06 11.37
N ARG A 153 7.37 7.77 10.73
CA ARG A 153 8.71 8.02 11.29
C ARG A 153 8.90 9.50 11.69
N PRO A 154 9.40 9.79 12.90
CA PRO A 154 9.59 11.17 13.35
C PRO A 154 10.54 11.98 12.45
N GLU A 155 11.55 11.32 11.88
CA GLU A 155 12.52 11.93 10.96
C GLU A 155 11.85 12.39 9.65
N LEU A 156 10.91 11.58 9.13
CA LEU A 156 10.11 11.93 7.95
C LEU A 156 9.14 13.08 8.27
N ARG A 157 8.45 13.03 9.40
CA ARG A 157 7.53 14.10 9.83
C ARG A 157 8.27 15.43 10.02
N ALA A 158 9.47 15.42 10.60
CA ALA A 158 10.29 16.62 10.74
C ALA A 158 10.73 17.19 9.38
N ALA A 159 11.17 16.33 8.45
CA ALA A 159 11.54 16.75 7.11
C ALA A 159 10.35 17.36 6.34
N LEU A 160 9.17 16.74 6.44
CA LEU A 160 7.94 17.23 5.81
C LEU A 160 7.46 18.54 6.44
N ALA A 161 7.51 18.69 7.76
CA ALA A 161 7.18 19.95 8.43
C ALA A 161 8.03 21.12 7.90
N GLY A 162 9.35 20.91 7.79
CA GLY A 162 10.26 21.90 7.23
C GLY A 162 10.00 22.19 5.74
N TYR A 163 9.65 21.16 4.96
CA TYR A 163 9.28 21.31 3.56
C TYR A 163 7.99 22.12 3.39
N LEU A 164 6.91 21.67 4.03
CA LEU A 164 5.58 22.25 3.93
C LEU A 164 5.56 23.71 4.42
N GLY A 165 6.29 24.02 5.50
CA GLY A 165 6.45 25.40 5.96
C GLY A 165 7.09 26.31 4.92
N ARG A 166 8.12 25.83 4.18
CA ARG A 166 8.78 26.61 3.12
C ARG A 166 7.99 26.66 1.81
N ALA A 167 7.41 25.54 1.40
CA ALA A 167 6.78 25.39 0.08
C ALA A 167 5.33 25.89 0.05
N ARG A 168 4.60 25.72 1.17
CA ARG A 168 3.15 25.98 1.26
C ARG A 168 2.78 27.05 2.29
N GLY A 169 3.74 27.51 3.09
CA GLY A 169 3.51 28.50 4.15
C GLY A 169 2.67 27.98 5.32
N VAL A 170 2.51 26.66 5.46
CA VAL A 170 1.70 26.05 6.52
C VAL A 170 2.44 26.00 7.85
N HIS A 171 1.69 26.13 8.93
CA HIS A 171 2.19 25.88 10.28
C HIS A 171 2.16 24.36 10.54
N ALA A 172 3.17 23.67 10.03
CA ALA A 172 3.30 22.22 10.17
C ALA A 172 4.13 21.86 11.41
N ASP A 173 3.46 21.51 12.51
CA ASP A 173 4.09 20.86 13.66
C ASP A 173 4.31 19.37 13.34
N PRO A 174 5.55 18.84 13.38
CA PRO A 174 5.81 17.42 13.16
C PRO A 174 4.95 16.49 14.02
N ALA A 175 4.56 16.89 15.24
CA ALA A 175 3.71 16.10 16.13
C ALA A 175 2.27 15.93 15.62
N ARG A 176 1.83 16.79 14.68
CA ARG A 176 0.49 16.81 14.06
C ARG A 176 0.47 16.24 12.64
N ILE A 177 1.61 15.78 12.12
CA ILE A 177 1.68 15.14 10.81
C ILE A 177 1.40 13.64 10.95
N VAL A 178 0.51 13.11 10.10
CA VAL A 178 0.24 11.68 9.97
C VAL A 178 0.56 11.25 8.54
N ILE A 179 1.43 10.25 8.41
CA ILE A 179 1.81 9.68 7.11
C ILE A 179 0.82 8.57 6.74
N THR A 180 0.25 8.67 5.55
CA THR A 180 -0.66 7.68 4.97
C THR A 180 -0.09 7.11 3.68
N SER A 181 -0.71 6.04 3.16
CA SER A 181 -0.41 5.47 1.85
C SER A 181 -0.94 6.30 0.67
N GLY A 182 -1.70 7.35 0.97
CA GLY A 182 -2.27 8.28 -0.01
C GLY A 182 -3.43 9.08 0.56
N TYR A 183 -3.93 10.04 -0.24
CA TYR A 183 -5.03 10.92 0.16
C TYR A 183 -6.31 10.15 0.50
N ALA A 184 -6.63 9.09 -0.25
CA ALA A 184 -7.82 8.28 0.02
C ALA A 184 -7.85 7.67 1.42
N GLN A 185 -6.70 7.18 1.92
CA GLN A 185 -6.59 6.70 3.29
C GLN A 185 -6.72 7.86 4.29
N ALA A 186 -6.09 9.01 4.02
CA ALA A 186 -6.17 10.17 4.89
C ALA A 186 -7.62 10.66 5.04
N LEU A 187 -8.33 10.84 3.92
CA LEU A 187 -9.74 11.25 3.93
C LEU A 187 -10.62 10.23 4.66
N GLY A 188 -10.41 8.92 4.45
CA GLY A 188 -11.16 7.88 5.15
C GLY A 188 -10.93 7.90 6.67
N LEU A 189 -9.69 8.11 7.11
CA LEU A 189 -9.37 8.26 8.55
C LEU A 189 -10.02 9.52 9.14
N LEU A 190 -9.99 10.63 8.42
CA LEU A 190 -10.62 11.89 8.86
C LEU A 190 -12.15 11.77 8.89
N ALA A 191 -12.77 11.17 7.89
CA ALA A 191 -14.21 10.95 7.83
C ALA A 191 -14.72 10.09 9.00
N ALA A 192 -13.88 9.17 9.50
CA ALA A 192 -14.23 8.31 10.64
C ALA A 192 -14.20 9.03 12.01
N VAL A 193 -13.56 10.20 12.12
CA VAL A 193 -13.33 10.87 13.43
C VAL A 193 -13.84 12.31 13.49
N LEU A 194 -14.08 12.95 12.35
CA LEU A 194 -14.55 14.34 12.29
C LEU A 194 -16.07 14.42 12.26
N PRO A 195 -16.66 15.55 12.75
CA PRO A 195 -18.11 15.71 12.79
C PRO A 195 -18.68 15.89 11.38
N GLY A 196 -19.74 15.13 11.08
CA GLY A 196 -20.60 15.36 9.92
C GLY A 196 -21.80 16.25 10.25
N PRO A 197 -22.64 16.61 9.24
CA PRO A 197 -22.49 16.30 7.81
C PRO A 197 -21.24 16.94 7.17
N PHE A 198 -20.80 16.39 6.03
CA PHE A 198 -19.64 16.86 5.28
C PHE A 198 -20.08 17.70 4.09
N ALA A 199 -19.69 18.98 4.04
CA ALA A 199 -19.82 19.79 2.84
C ALA A 199 -18.69 19.47 1.85
N MET A 200 -19.04 19.08 0.62
CA MET A 200 -18.06 18.74 -0.41
C MET A 200 -18.39 19.42 -1.73
N GLU A 201 -17.37 19.93 -2.42
CA GLU A 201 -17.50 20.64 -3.70
C GLU A 201 -18.32 19.85 -4.75
N GLU A 202 -19.19 20.56 -5.47
CA GLU A 202 -20.01 20.06 -6.57
C GLU A 202 -19.92 21.01 -7.78
N PRO A 203 -19.30 20.60 -8.91
CA PRO A 203 -18.67 19.29 -9.14
C PRO A 203 -17.40 19.10 -8.31
N GLY A 204 -17.12 17.85 -7.92
CA GLY A 204 -15.95 17.48 -7.13
C GLY A 204 -15.41 16.09 -7.48
N HIS A 205 -14.38 15.65 -6.77
CA HIS A 205 -13.75 14.35 -7.02
C HIS A 205 -14.65 13.19 -6.54
N PHE A 206 -15.25 12.44 -7.47
CA PHE A 206 -16.22 11.37 -7.14
C PHE A 206 -15.68 10.29 -6.19
N LEU A 207 -14.39 9.92 -6.28
CA LEU A 207 -13.79 8.96 -5.32
C LEU A 207 -13.76 9.50 -3.89
N HIS A 208 -13.58 10.82 -3.70
CA HIS A 208 -13.54 11.42 -2.37
C HIS A 208 -14.92 11.37 -1.73
N ARG A 209 -15.97 11.68 -2.51
CA ARG A 209 -17.37 11.51 -2.10
C ARG A 209 -17.66 10.07 -1.66
N ALA A 210 -17.30 9.09 -2.49
CA ALA A 210 -17.51 7.68 -2.18
C ALA A 210 -16.76 7.21 -0.91
N ILE A 211 -15.60 7.79 -0.59
CA ILE A 211 -14.85 7.49 0.64
C ILE A 211 -15.63 7.99 1.87
N VAL A 212 -16.13 9.22 1.82
CA VAL A 212 -16.88 9.84 2.92
C VAL A 212 -18.23 9.14 3.14
N GLU A 213 -18.95 8.80 2.06
CA GLU A 213 -20.20 8.03 2.14
C GLU A 213 -19.99 6.65 2.76
N ARG A 214 -18.91 5.95 2.38
CA ARG A 214 -18.56 4.63 2.95
C ARG A 214 -18.16 4.70 4.42
N ALA A 215 -17.72 5.85 4.91
CA ALA A 215 -17.51 6.09 6.33
C ALA A 215 -18.83 6.35 7.09
N GLY A 216 -19.97 6.43 6.38
CA GLY A 216 -21.29 6.64 6.96
C GLY A 216 -21.67 8.10 7.16
N ALA A 217 -20.89 9.05 6.62
CA ALA A 217 -21.17 10.47 6.74
C ALA A 217 -22.13 10.95 5.63
N GLU A 218 -23.10 11.77 6.02
CA GLU A 218 -23.96 12.51 5.08
C GLU A 218 -23.14 13.60 4.36
N ILE A 219 -23.45 13.83 3.08
CA ILE A 219 -22.76 14.82 2.26
C ILE A 219 -23.73 15.92 1.84
N ILE A 220 -23.35 17.16 2.18
CA ILE A 220 -23.97 18.38 1.69
C ILE A 220 -23.22 18.78 0.41
N PRO A 221 -23.88 18.79 -0.77
CA PRO A 221 -23.23 19.28 -1.98
C PRO A 221 -22.97 20.78 -1.86
N LEU A 222 -21.76 21.20 -2.21
CA LEU A 222 -21.30 22.58 -2.10
C LEU A 222 -21.01 23.12 -3.51
N PRO A 223 -21.96 23.81 -4.16
CA PRO A 223 -21.80 24.33 -5.50
C PRO A 223 -20.55 25.17 -5.68
N VAL A 224 -19.88 24.98 -6.81
CA VAL A 224 -18.69 25.72 -7.22
C VAL A 224 -19.00 26.64 -8.40
N ASP A 225 -18.60 27.91 -8.28
CA ASP A 225 -18.62 28.89 -9.37
C ASP A 225 -17.19 29.41 -9.67
N ASP A 226 -17.08 30.48 -10.47
CA ASP A 226 -15.79 31.08 -10.85
C ASP A 226 -14.94 31.58 -9.66
N LEU A 227 -15.56 31.76 -8.49
CA LEU A 227 -14.89 32.15 -7.25
C LEU A 227 -14.58 30.95 -6.34
N GLY A 228 -14.92 29.73 -6.74
CA GLY A 228 -14.74 28.48 -5.99
C GLY A 228 -16.02 28.01 -5.30
N ALA A 229 -15.90 27.32 -4.16
CA ALA A 229 -17.04 26.90 -3.35
C ALA A 229 -17.67 28.08 -2.57
N ASP A 230 -19.01 28.15 -2.48
CA ASP A 230 -19.70 29.20 -1.72
C ASP A 230 -19.87 28.85 -0.21
N PRO A 231 -19.17 29.54 0.71
CA PRO A 231 -19.30 29.30 2.15
C PRO A 231 -20.70 29.59 2.72
N GLY A 232 -21.53 30.37 2.02
CA GLY A 232 -22.93 30.61 2.41
C GLY A 232 -23.83 29.37 2.34
N LEU A 233 -23.36 28.31 1.65
CA LEU A 233 -24.12 27.08 1.41
C LEU A 233 -23.65 25.91 2.31
N LEU A 234 -22.89 26.19 3.36
CA LEU A 234 -22.39 25.16 4.29
C LEU A 234 -23.49 24.52 5.15
N GLY A 235 -24.63 25.18 5.34
CA GLY A 235 -25.74 24.65 6.13
C GLY A 235 -25.32 24.20 7.54
N GLU A 236 -25.69 22.97 7.90
CA GLU A 236 -25.36 22.35 9.18
C GLU A 236 -24.04 21.54 9.16
N ALA A 237 -23.20 21.72 8.14
CA ALA A 237 -21.95 20.95 8.02
C ALA A 237 -21.07 21.08 9.27
N GLY A 238 -20.55 19.94 9.75
CA GLY A 238 -19.48 19.91 10.75
C GLY A 238 -18.10 19.98 10.13
N THR A 239 -17.97 19.55 8.87
CA THR A 239 -16.70 19.50 8.13
C THR A 239 -16.90 19.94 6.69
N ALA A 240 -15.95 20.71 6.13
CA ALA A 240 -15.92 21.08 4.71
C ALA A 240 -14.65 20.54 4.04
N VAL A 241 -14.76 19.97 2.84
CA VAL A 241 -13.64 19.46 2.04
C VAL A 241 -13.50 20.28 0.77
N LEU A 242 -12.38 20.99 0.61
CA LEU A 242 -12.16 21.93 -0.49
C LEU A 242 -10.87 21.63 -1.25
N THR A 243 -10.82 22.04 -2.52
CA THR A 243 -9.59 22.07 -3.35
C THR A 243 -9.21 23.54 -3.66
N PRO A 244 -8.82 24.33 -2.63
CA PRO A 244 -8.82 25.79 -2.74
C PRO A 244 -7.71 26.35 -3.64
N ALA A 245 -6.60 25.63 -3.76
CA ALA A 245 -5.49 26.02 -4.62
C ALA A 245 -5.83 25.80 -6.10
N HIS A 246 -6.53 24.73 -6.43
CA HIS A 246 -6.87 24.41 -7.81
C HIS A 246 -8.08 23.48 -7.77
N GLN A 247 -9.25 24.01 -8.12
CA GLN A 247 -10.47 23.26 -7.90
C GLN A 247 -10.55 22.08 -8.85
N TYR A 248 -10.82 20.87 -8.35
CA TYR A 248 -11.03 19.72 -9.23
C TYR A 248 -12.54 19.50 -9.50
N PRO A 249 -13.02 19.52 -10.76
CA PRO A 249 -12.25 19.52 -12.00
C PRO A 249 -12.16 20.89 -12.71
N SER A 250 -12.80 21.95 -12.20
CA SER A 250 -12.98 23.21 -12.95
C SER A 250 -11.70 24.03 -13.13
N GLY A 251 -10.71 23.84 -12.26
CA GLY A 251 -9.48 24.60 -12.19
C GLY A 251 -9.60 25.96 -11.51
N ALA A 252 -10.77 26.32 -10.97
CA ALA A 252 -10.95 27.60 -10.27
C ALA A 252 -10.03 27.70 -9.03
N THR A 253 -9.45 28.86 -8.78
CA THR A 253 -8.77 29.12 -7.49
C THR A 253 -9.76 29.76 -6.54
N LEU A 254 -9.88 29.24 -5.31
CA LEU A 254 -10.80 29.79 -4.31
C LEU A 254 -10.47 31.25 -4.01
N HIS A 255 -11.46 32.14 -4.21
CA HIS A 255 -11.30 33.58 -4.08
C HIS A 255 -10.84 33.98 -2.65
N PRO A 256 -9.99 35.01 -2.48
CA PRO A 256 -9.50 35.41 -1.16
C PRO A 256 -10.60 35.71 -0.13
N ASP A 257 -11.72 36.28 -0.55
CA ASP A 257 -12.87 36.53 0.35
C ASP A 257 -13.53 35.23 0.82
N ARG A 258 -13.63 34.22 -0.06
CA ARG A 258 -14.18 32.92 0.30
C ARG A 258 -13.24 32.15 1.23
N ARG A 259 -11.93 32.20 0.99
CA ARG A 259 -10.91 31.67 1.92
C ARG A 259 -11.09 32.25 3.33
N ARG A 260 -11.27 33.57 3.43
CA ARG A 260 -11.54 34.25 4.70
C ARG A 260 -12.85 33.79 5.33
N ALA A 261 -13.92 33.68 4.55
CA ALA A 261 -15.23 33.27 5.02
C ALA A 261 -15.24 31.81 5.52
N PHE A 262 -14.59 30.85 4.84
CA PHE A 262 -14.43 29.48 5.36
C PHE A 262 -13.62 29.45 6.66
N THR A 263 -12.56 30.26 6.75
CA THR A 263 -11.76 30.36 7.99
C THR A 263 -12.56 30.98 9.13
N ALA A 264 -13.42 31.97 8.84
CA ALA A 264 -14.32 32.56 9.82
C ALA A 264 -15.37 31.54 10.28
N TRP A 265 -16.03 30.86 9.35
CA TRP A 265 -16.96 29.77 9.65
C TRP A 265 -16.33 28.71 10.58
N ALA A 266 -15.17 28.17 10.23
CA ALA A 266 -14.49 27.17 11.05
C ALA A 266 -14.20 27.65 12.48
N ARG A 267 -13.87 28.94 12.63
CA ARG A 267 -13.64 29.57 13.95
C ARG A 267 -14.93 29.74 14.73
N ASP A 268 -15.97 30.25 14.08
CA ASP A 268 -17.20 30.69 14.73
C ASP A 268 -18.11 29.51 15.10
N THR A 269 -18.04 28.41 14.34
CA THR A 269 -18.85 27.21 14.57
C THR A 269 -18.08 26.05 15.21
N GLY A 270 -16.74 26.12 15.21
CA GLY A 270 -15.88 24.98 15.53
C GLY A 270 -15.81 23.92 14.43
N GLY A 271 -16.35 24.23 13.24
CA GLY A 271 -16.28 23.35 12.07
C GLY A 271 -14.85 23.14 11.57
N ILE A 272 -14.64 22.03 10.86
CA ILE A 272 -13.31 21.64 10.38
C ILE A 272 -13.21 21.84 8.88
N LEU A 273 -12.13 22.47 8.42
CA LEU A 273 -11.80 22.59 7.01
C LEU A 273 -10.70 21.57 6.64
N ILE A 274 -10.99 20.69 5.69
CA ILE A 274 -10.04 19.81 5.02
C ILE A 274 -9.64 20.47 3.70
N GLU A 275 -8.35 20.77 3.56
CA GLU A 275 -7.75 21.29 2.34
C GLU A 275 -7.06 20.15 1.57
N ASP A 276 -7.57 19.84 0.38
CA ASP A 276 -6.95 18.93 -0.58
C ASP A 276 -6.04 19.74 -1.53
N ASP A 277 -4.73 19.63 -1.30
CA ASP A 277 -3.69 20.37 -2.03
C ASP A 277 -2.87 19.41 -2.91
N TYR A 278 -3.49 18.92 -3.98
CA TYR A 278 -2.92 17.86 -4.82
C TYR A 278 -1.88 18.36 -5.83
N ASP A 279 -1.94 19.64 -6.25
CA ASP A 279 -1.03 20.21 -7.25
C ASP A 279 -0.64 21.68 -7.01
N GLY A 280 -0.84 22.23 -5.81
CA GLY A 280 -0.63 23.65 -5.54
C GLY A 280 0.79 24.16 -5.73
N GLU A 281 1.76 23.27 -5.99
CA GLU A 281 3.16 23.55 -6.33
C GLU A 281 3.37 23.82 -7.83
N PHE A 282 2.45 23.36 -8.69
CA PHE A 282 2.55 23.45 -10.14
C PHE A 282 1.78 24.67 -10.68
N ARG A 283 2.35 25.87 -10.50
CA ARG A 283 1.84 27.10 -11.13
C ARG A 283 2.82 27.65 -12.15
N TYR A 284 2.37 27.75 -13.40
CA TYR A 284 3.23 28.14 -14.53
C TYR A 284 3.18 29.65 -14.83
N ASP A 285 2.05 30.30 -14.51
CA ASP A 285 1.78 31.70 -14.84
C ASP A 285 1.79 32.64 -13.62
N ARG A 286 1.81 32.09 -12.39
CA ARG A 286 1.66 32.87 -11.14
C ARG A 286 2.48 32.27 -10.00
N GLN A 287 2.71 33.09 -8.98
CA GLN A 287 3.27 32.61 -7.71
C GLN A 287 2.31 31.59 -7.04
N PRO A 288 2.84 30.55 -6.38
CA PRO A 288 2.02 29.62 -5.60
C PRO A 288 1.16 30.36 -4.57
N VAL A 289 -0.11 30.01 -4.49
CA VAL A 289 -1.00 30.51 -3.43
C VAL A 289 -0.78 29.63 -2.20
N GLY A 290 -0.48 30.25 -1.07
CA GLY A 290 -0.33 29.55 0.21
C GLY A 290 -1.61 28.83 0.62
N ALA A 291 -1.45 27.84 1.50
CA ALA A 291 -2.57 27.09 2.05
C ALA A 291 -3.58 28.02 2.74
N VAL A 292 -4.86 27.62 2.78
CA VAL A 292 -5.90 28.38 3.49
C VAL A 292 -5.55 28.53 4.97
N GLN A 293 -4.90 27.52 5.57
CA GLN A 293 -4.39 27.57 6.95
C GLN A 293 -3.50 28.79 7.22
N ALA A 294 -2.77 29.28 6.21
CA ALA A 294 -1.83 30.38 6.36
C ALA A 294 -2.50 31.77 6.30
N VAL A 295 -3.82 31.85 6.07
CA VAL A 295 -4.54 33.12 6.05
C VAL A 295 -4.61 33.70 7.47
N PRO A 296 -4.04 34.90 7.73
CA PRO A 296 -4.04 35.46 9.07
C PRO A 296 -5.47 35.76 9.54
N ALA A 297 -5.78 35.39 10.78
CA ALA A 297 -6.97 35.88 11.47
C ALA A 297 -6.83 37.40 11.65
N ARG A 298 -7.82 38.18 11.22
CA ARG A 298 -7.87 39.59 11.64
C ARG A 298 -8.14 39.61 13.15
N ARG A 299 -7.39 40.47 13.86
CA ARG A 299 -7.72 40.90 15.21
C ARG A 299 -9.02 41.70 15.20
#